data_AF-A0A1W1ZKT5-F1
#
_entry.id   AF-A0A1W1ZKT5-F1
#
_cell.length_a   1.000
_cell.length_b   1.000
_cell.length_c   1.000
_cell.angle_alpha   90.00
_cell.angle_beta   90.00
_cell.angle_gamma   90.00
#
_symmetry.space_group_name_H-M   'P 1'
#
loop_
_entity.id
_entity.type
_entity.pdbx_description
1 polymer ?
#
loop_
_entity_poly.entity_id
_entity_poly.type
_entity_poly.pdbx_seq_one_letter_code
_entity_poly.pdbx_strand_id
1 'polypeptide(L)'
;MGGLSLPHLIVLALVVLVLFGRGRISEMMGDFGKGIKSFKQGMNDEDHKPVTPPPAQIQQTPPPAAPTSAAAPTPTSTDHAN
;
A
#
# COMPACT_ATOMS: atom_id res chain seq x y z
N MET A 1 8.93 -22.37 42.54
CA MET A 1 7.53 -22.07 42.92
C MET A 1 6.85 -21.34 41.77
N GLY A 2 6.14 -22.10 40.92
CA GLY A 2 5.03 -21.61 40.08
C GLY A 2 5.26 -20.40 39.17
N GLY A 3 6.34 -20.39 38.37
CA GLY A 3 6.41 -19.47 37.24
C GLY A 3 5.24 -19.73 36.28
N LEU A 4 4.74 -18.68 35.64
CA LEU A 4 3.65 -18.68 34.66
C LEU A 4 3.81 -19.82 33.66
N SER A 5 3.27 -20.99 33.99
CA SER A 5 3.40 -22.17 33.16
C SER A 5 2.45 -22.03 31.99
N LEU A 6 2.88 -22.47 30.81
CA LEU A 6 2.08 -22.50 29.57
C LEU A 6 0.58 -22.83 29.78
N PRO A 7 0.19 -23.83 30.61
CA PRO A 7 -1.23 -24.10 30.87
C PRO A 7 -1.99 -22.96 31.55
N HIS A 8 -1.37 -22.19 32.47
CA HIS A 8 -2.04 -21.04 33.09
C HIS A 8 -2.35 -19.94 32.07
N LEU A 9 -1.46 -19.73 31.10
CA LEU A 9 -1.71 -18.72 30.05
C LEU A 9 -2.82 -19.15 29.10
N ILE A 10 -2.92 -20.45 28.78
CA ILE A 10 -4.03 -21.00 27.99
C ILE A 10 -5.36 -20.80 28.71
N VAL A 11 -5.43 -21.12 30.02
CA VAL A 11 -6.66 -20.92 30.81
C VAL A 11 -7.04 -19.44 30.86
N LEU A 12 -6.07 -18.55 31.07
CA LEU A 12 -6.31 -17.10 31.07
C LEU A 12 -6.81 -16.59 29.71
N ALA A 13 -6.20 -17.04 28.61
CA ALA A 13 -6.63 -16.71 27.26
C ALA A 13 -8.07 -17.18 26.98
N LEU A 14 -8.45 -18.36 27.49
CA LEU A 14 -9.81 -18.89 27.38
C LEU A 14 -10.82 -18.01 28.12
N VAL A 15 -10.50 -17.58 29.34
CA VAL A 15 -11.35 -16.67 30.13
C VAL A 15 -11.52 -15.34 29.39
N VAL A 16 -10.44 -14.74 28.90
CA VAL A 16 -10.50 -13.50 28.11
C VAL A 16 -11.33 -13.69 26.84
N LEU A 17 -11.16 -14.81 26.13
CA LEU A 17 -11.95 -15.12 24.94
C LEU A 17 -13.45 -15.23 25.22
N VAL A 18 -13.85 -15.76 26.38
CA VAL A 18 -15.26 -15.86 26.79
C VAL A 18 -15.82 -14.49 27.18
N LEU A 19 -15.07 -13.68 27.93
CA LEU A 19 -15.52 -12.35 28.37
C LEU A 19 -15.66 -11.36 27.21
N PHE A 20 -14.67 -11.32 26.32
CA PHE A 20 -14.64 -10.40 25.19
C PHE A 20 -15.34 -10.97 23.95
N GLY A 21 -15.48 -12.29 23.86
CA GLY A 21 -16.05 -12.99 22.72
C GLY A 21 -15.12 -13.02 21.50
N ARG A 22 -15.35 -13.99 20.61
CA ARG A 22 -14.59 -14.16 19.37
C ARG A 22 -14.67 -12.95 18.42
N GLY A 23 -15.82 -12.27 18.37
CA GLY A 23 -16.06 -11.17 17.44
C GLY A 23 -15.16 -9.95 17.71
N ARG A 24 -15.11 -9.50 18.97
CA ARG A 24 -14.30 -8.33 19.35
C ARG A 24 -12.80 -8.60 19.26
N ILE A 25 -12.35 -9.78 19.67
CA ILE A 25 -10.94 -10.14 19.59
C ILE A 25 -10.48 -10.24 18.13
N SER A 26 -11.26 -10.84 17.23
CA SER A 26 -10.89 -10.92 15.81
C SER A 26 -10.81 -9.56 15.13
N GLU A 27 -11.73 -8.64 15.45
CA GLU A 27 -11.72 -7.28 14.89
C GLU A 27 -10.51 -6.48 15.38
N MET A 28 -10.25 -6.50 16.70
CA MET A 28 -9.08 -5.84 17.29
C MET A 28 -7.75 -6.45 16.81
N MET A 29 -7.67 -7.78 16.71
CA MET A 29 -6.48 -8.49 16.24
C MET A 29 -6.21 -8.23 14.75
N GLY A 30 -7.27 -7.99 13.95
CA GLY A 30 -7.15 -7.62 12.55
C GLY A 30 -6.47 -6.26 12.37
N ASP A 31 -6.89 -5.24 13.12
CA ASP A 31 -6.30 -3.90 13.05
C ASP A 31 -4.91 -3.83 13.68
N PHE A 32 -4.72 -4.54 14.80
CA PHE A 32 -3.41 -4.69 15.42
C PHE A 32 -2.42 -5.44 14.51
N GLY A 33 -2.89 -6.49 13.82
CA GLY A 33 -2.11 -7.26 12.87
C GLY A 33 -1.67 -6.45 11.65
N LYS A 34 -2.53 -5.57 11.13
CA LYS A 34 -2.15 -4.61 10.06
C LYS A 34 -1.06 -3.65 10.54
N GLY A 35 -1.20 -3.09 11.76
CA GLY A 35 -0.21 -2.18 12.34
C GLY A 35 1.16 -2.85 12.51
N ILE A 36 1.20 -4.05 13.08
CA ILE A 36 2.45 -4.82 13.23
C ILE A 36 3.03 -5.22 11.86
N LYS A 37 2.18 -5.60 10.89
CA LYS A 37 2.63 -5.94 9.54
C LYS A 37 3.29 -4.73 8.87
N SER A 38 2.65 -3.56 8.88
CA SER A 38 3.20 -2.32 8.31
C SER A 38 4.48 -1.89 9.02
N PHE A 39 4.55 -2.04 10.35
CA PHE A 39 5.76 -1.75 11.13
C PHE A 39 6.91 -2.68 10.72
N LYS A 40 6.64 -3.98 10.61
CA LYS A 40 7.64 -4.96 10.19
C LYS A 40 8.06 -4.77 8.74
N GLN A 41 7.14 -4.38 7.86
CA GLN A 41 7.40 -4.09 6.45
C GLN A 41 8.25 -2.83 6.30
N GLY A 42 7.93 -1.76 7.03
CA GLY A 42 8.76 -0.55 7.08
C GLY A 42 10.17 -0.82 7.61
N MET A 43 10.31 -1.65 8.65
CA MET A 43 11.63 -2.03 9.17
C MET A 43 12.42 -2.95 8.22
N ASN A 44 11.75 -3.79 7.42
CA ASN A 44 12.42 -4.63 6.41
C ASN A 44 12.71 -3.89 5.10
N ASP A 45 11.94 -2.87 4.73
CA ASP A 45 12.17 -2.05 3.53
C ASP A 45 13.44 -1.20 3.64
N GLU A 46 13.90 -0.88 4.86
CA GLU A 46 15.20 -0.24 5.09
C GLU A 46 16.39 -1.18 4.79
N ASP A 47 16.19 -2.50 4.96
CA ASP A 47 17.23 -3.52 4.73
C ASP A 47 17.16 -4.16 3.32
N HIS A 48 15.97 -4.21 2.71
CA HIS A 48 15.76 -4.79 1.39
C HIS A 48 14.70 -3.98 0.65
N LYS A 49 15.11 -3.20 -0.36
CA LYS A 49 14.20 -2.58 -1.33
C LYS A 49 13.97 -3.52 -2.53
N PRO A 50 12.93 -4.39 -2.56
CA PRO A 50 12.47 -4.94 -3.82
C PRO A 50 11.66 -3.87 -4.53
N VAL A 51 12.14 -3.45 -5.70
CA VAL A 51 11.40 -2.62 -6.64
C VAL A 51 10.17 -3.40 -7.08
N THR A 52 9.04 -3.24 -6.38
CA THR A 52 7.76 -3.76 -6.86
C THR A 52 7.16 -2.69 -7.78
N PRO A 53 7.00 -2.97 -9.09
CA PRO A 53 6.39 -2.02 -10.00
C PRO A 53 4.94 -1.74 -9.54
N PRO A 54 4.43 -0.50 -9.70
CA PRO A 54 3.09 -0.15 -9.26
C PRO A 54 2.06 -1.11 -9.86
N PRO A 55 1.05 -1.57 -9.08
CA PRO A 55 -0.02 -2.38 -9.64
C PRO A 55 -0.68 -1.58 -10.77
N ALA A 56 -0.78 -2.21 -11.94
CA ALA A 56 -1.29 -1.61 -13.17
C ALA A 56 -2.56 -0.81 -12.86
N GLN A 57 -2.45 0.52 -12.94
CA GLN A 57 -3.61 1.39 -12.93
C GLN A 57 -4.50 0.97 -14.09
N ILE A 58 -5.76 0.72 -13.78
CA ILE A 58 -6.79 0.27 -14.71
C ILE A 58 -6.78 1.21 -15.92
N GLN A 59 -6.38 0.66 -17.05
CA GLN A 59 -6.18 1.34 -18.32
C GLN A 59 -7.55 1.81 -18.83
N GLN A 60 -7.85 3.11 -18.70
CA GLN A 60 -8.92 3.73 -19.48
C GLN A 60 -8.35 4.10 -20.86
N THR A 61 -8.70 3.30 -21.87
CA THR A 61 -8.62 3.61 -23.30
C THR A 61 -10.01 3.38 -23.90
N PRO A 62 -10.42 3.96 -25.06
CA PRO A 62 -10.05 5.18 -25.81
C PRO A 62 -11.30 6.01 -26.27
N PRO A 63 -11.21 7.06 -27.13
CA PRO A 63 -11.27 6.83 -28.58
C PRO A 63 -10.24 7.63 -29.42
N PRO A 64 -9.89 7.13 -30.62
CA PRO A 64 -8.93 7.74 -31.53
C PRO A 64 -9.54 8.93 -32.27
N ALA A 65 -8.97 10.12 -32.08
CA ALA A 65 -9.19 11.27 -32.95
C ALA A 65 -7.88 11.62 -33.66
N ALA A 66 -8.03 11.90 -34.95
CA ALA A 66 -7.04 11.92 -36.01
C ALA A 66 -5.96 13.04 -35.88
N PRO A 67 -4.93 13.04 -36.75
CA PRO A 67 -3.63 13.66 -36.54
C PRO A 67 -3.69 15.18 -36.79
N THR A 68 -3.00 16.00 -35.99
CA THR A 68 -2.59 17.33 -36.46
C THR A 68 -1.31 17.80 -35.77
N SER A 69 -0.33 18.11 -36.62
CA SER A 69 0.83 18.98 -36.39
C SER A 69 1.94 18.53 -35.45
N ALA A 70 2.74 17.60 -35.94
CA ALA A 70 4.19 17.81 -35.89
C ALA A 70 4.59 18.65 -37.10
N ALA A 71 5.14 19.86 -36.88
CA ALA A 71 6.22 20.49 -37.65
C ALA A 71 6.25 22.01 -37.42
N ALA A 72 7.13 22.46 -36.52
CA ALA A 72 7.91 23.68 -36.75
C ALA A 72 8.81 23.44 -37.98
N PRO A 73 9.20 24.42 -38.82
CA PRO A 73 9.91 25.65 -38.41
C PRO A 73 9.45 26.91 -39.20
N THR A 74 9.74 28.14 -38.79
CA THR A 74 10.91 28.89 -39.27
C THR A 74 10.92 30.31 -38.68
N PRO A 75 12.10 30.90 -38.44
CA PRO A 75 12.26 32.27 -37.95
C PRO A 75 11.99 33.26 -39.08
N THR A 76 11.13 34.26 -38.85
CA THR A 76 10.94 35.37 -39.79
C THR A 76 12.11 36.34 -39.67
N SER A 77 13.10 36.14 -40.55
CA SER A 77 14.07 37.14 -40.95
C SER A 77 13.39 38.14 -41.90
N THR A 78 13.54 39.43 -41.58
CA THR A 78 13.78 40.61 -42.44
C THR A 78 13.33 40.59 -43.90
N ASP A 79 12.53 41.59 -44.32
CA ASP A 79 12.84 42.59 -45.38
C ASP A 79 11.61 43.02 -46.23
N HIS A 80 11.73 44.22 -46.85
CA HIS A 80 10.85 44.91 -47.82
C HIS A 80 9.60 45.63 -47.28
N ALA A 81 9.47 46.98 -47.30
CA ALA A 81 9.69 48.00 -48.33
C ALA A 81 8.71 47.91 -49.52
N ASN A 82 7.65 48.73 -49.47
CA ASN A 82 7.13 49.58 -50.55
C ASN A 82 5.99 50.45 -50.01
#